data_AF-A0A6G4A2V9-F1
#
_entry.id   AF-A0A6G4A2V9-F1
#
_cell.length_a   1.000
_cell.length_b   1.000
_cell.length_c   1.000
_cell.angle_alpha   90.00
_cell.angle_beta   90.00
_cell.angle_gamma   90.00
#
_symmetry.space_group_name_H-M   'P 1'
#
loop_
_entity.id
_entity.type
_entity.pdbx_description
1 polymer ?
#
loop_
_entity_poly.entity_id
_entity_poly.type
_entity_poly.pdbx_seq_one_letter_code
_entity_poly.pdbx_strand_id
1 'polypeptide(L)' 'MSTTDSNDVVSHGINAAQASAEDSKSQEQVEQLSAELQEASTTSQTDESSTQQ' A
#
# COMPACT_ATOMS: atom_id res chain seq x y z
N MET A 1 -7.79 -19.63 -10.01
CA MET A 1 -6.82 -19.47 -8.91
C MET A 1 -6.82 -17.99 -8.58
N SER A 2 -7.26 -17.61 -7.37
CA SER A 2 -7.24 -16.22 -6.92
C SER A 2 -5.79 -15.86 -6.64
N THR A 3 -5.14 -15.15 -7.55
CA THR A 3 -3.97 -14.35 -7.19
C THR A 3 -4.54 -13.19 -6.40
N THR A 4 -4.64 -13.35 -5.09
CA THR A 4 -4.75 -12.17 -4.23
C THR A 4 -3.42 -11.44 -4.40
N ASP A 5 -3.37 -10.55 -5.38
CA ASP A 5 -2.25 -9.65 -5.59
C ASP A 5 -2.00 -8.93 -4.27
N SER A 6 -0.74 -8.83 -3.83
CA SER A 6 -0.38 -8.13 -2.59
C SER A 6 -0.88 -6.67 -2.58
N ASN A 7 -1.09 -6.10 -3.77
CA ASN A 7 -1.71 -4.80 -3.97
C ASN A 7 -3.20 -4.77 -3.55
N ASP A 8 -3.92 -5.88 -3.71
CA ASP A 8 -5.34 -6.01 -3.39
C ASP A 8 -5.58 -6.05 -1.87
N VAL A 9 -4.72 -6.72 -1.08
CA VAL A 9 -4.85 -6.74 0.39
C VAL A 9 -4.50 -5.41 1.05
N VAL A 10 -3.48 -4.72 0.54
CA VAL A 10 -3.09 -3.40 1.05
C VAL A 10 -4.17 -2.38 0.74
N SER A 11 -4.67 -2.36 -0.50
CA SER A 11 -5.77 -1.46 -0.86
C SER A 11 -7.07 -1.79 -0.11
N HIS A 12 -7.39 -3.07 0.13
CA HIS A 12 -8.54 -3.44 0.99
C HIS A 12 -8.38 -2.94 2.42
N GLY A 13 -7.19 -3.10 3.02
CA GLY A 13 -6.91 -2.68 4.39
C GLY A 13 -6.99 -1.16 4.55
N ILE A 14 -6.42 -0.40 3.61
CA ILE A 14 -6.48 1.06 3.59
C ILE A 14 -7.92 1.55 3.41
N ASN A 15 -8.70 0.92 2.53
CA ASN A 15 -10.09 1.31 2.28
C ASN A 15 -10.99 1.02 3.51
N ALA A 16 -10.78 -0.11 4.18
CA ALA A 16 -11.46 -0.41 5.45
C ALA A 16 -11.08 0.57 6.57
N ALA A 17 -9.81 0.98 6.64
CA ALA A 17 -9.33 1.96 7.60
C ALA A 17 -9.91 3.37 7.33
N GLN A 18 -9.99 3.79 6.06
CA GLN A 18 -10.64 5.04 5.66
C GLN A 18 -12.14 5.03 6.00
N ALA A 19 -12.84 3.93 5.71
CA ALA A 19 -14.26 3.79 6.04
C ALA A 19 -14.53 3.81 7.57
N SER A 20 -13.53 3.44 8.37
CA SER A 20 -13.60 3.45 9.84
C SER A 20 -13.04 4.73 10.47
N ALA A 21 -12.44 5.63 9.68
CA ALA A 21 -11.83 6.86 10.17
C ALA A 21 -12.88 7.98 10.25
N GLU A 22 -13.51 8.10 11.42
CA GLU A 22 -14.58 9.08 11.67
C GLU A 22 -14.08 10.50 11.94
N ASP A 23 -12.82 10.64 12.37
CA ASP A 23 -12.18 11.92 12.71
C ASP A 23 -11.14 12.34 11.66
N SER A 24 -11.04 13.66 11.42
CA SER A 24 -10.12 14.25 10.44
C SER A 24 -8.66 13.81 10.65
N LYS A 25 -8.23 13.64 11.91
CA LYS A 25 -6.87 13.20 12.23
C LYS A 25 -6.62 11.75 11.83
N SER A 26 -7.64 10.89 11.93
CA SER A 26 -7.54 9.49 11.54
C SER A 26 -7.55 9.34 10.02
N GLN A 27 -8.31 10.18 9.31
CA GLN A 27 -8.30 10.21 7.84
C GLN A 27 -6.92 10.62 7.31
N GLU A 28 -6.33 11.67 7.87
CA GLU A 28 -5.00 12.15 7.48
C GLU A 28 -3.90 11.09 7.70
N GLN A 29 -4.00 10.30 8.79
CA GLN A 29 -3.07 9.18 9.05
C GLN A 29 -3.22 8.04 8.04
N VAL A 30 -4.44 7.71 7.62
CA VAL A 30 -4.67 6.66 6.62
C VAL A 30 -4.19 7.10 5.24
N GLU A 31 -4.36 8.37 4.89
CA GLU A 31 -3.81 8.93 3.65
C GLU A 31 -2.28 8.91 3.64
N GLN A 32 -1.62 9.33 4.72
CA GLN A 32 -0.15 9.27 4.82
C GLN A 32 0.37 7.82 4.70
N LEU A 33 -0.24 6.89 5.45
CA LEU A 33 0.11 5.47 5.39
C LEU A 33 -0.08 4.89 3.98
N SER A 34 -1.13 5.29 3.27
CA SER A 34 -1.38 4.83 1.91
C SER A 34 -0.29 5.28 0.93
N ALA A 35 0.21 6.51 1.09
CA ALA A 35 1.30 7.05 0.28
C ALA A 35 2.62 6.33 0.57
N GLU A 36 2.96 6.15 1.86
CA GLU A 36 4.18 5.45 2.28
C GLU A 36 4.23 4.01 1.78
N LEU A 37 3.09 3.29 1.81
CA LEU A 37 3.01 1.91 1.31
C LEU A 37 3.12 1.81 -0.22
N GLN A 38 2.64 2.83 -0.93
CA GLN A 38 2.79 2.92 -2.39
C GLN A 38 4.24 3.23 -2.78
N GLU A 39 4.93 4.10 -2.03
CA GLU A 39 6.36 4.38 -2.19
C GLU A 39 7.27 3.22 -1.75
N ALA A 40 6.87 2.47 -0.72
CA ALA A 40 7.59 1.27 -0.29
C ALA A 40 7.48 0.15 -1.33
N SER A 41 6.32 0.00 -1.98
CA SER A 41 6.12 -0.97 -3.07
C SER A 41 6.99 -0.67 -4.29
N THR A 42 7.21 0.60 -4.63
CA THR A 42 8.12 0.99 -5.73
C THR A 42 9.59 0.84 -5.36
N THR A 43 9.96 1.03 -4.09
CA THR A 43 11.35 0.90 -3.64
C THR A 43 11.82 -0.56 -3.62
N SER A 44 10.94 -1.53 -3.33
CA SER A 44 11.27 -2.96 -3.40
C SER A 44 11.37 -3.54 -4.82
N GLN A 45 11.01 -2.80 -5.87
CA GLN A 45 11.17 -3.24 -7.27
C GLN A 45 12.52 -2.85 -7.89
N THR A 46 13.36 -2.05 -7.20
CA THR A 46 14.64 -1.57 -7.77
C THR A 46 15.83 -2.52 -7.51
N ASP A 47 15.70 -3.54 -6.67
CA ASP A 47 16.80 -4.49 -6.39
C ASP A 47 16.77 -5.78 -7.23
N GLU A 48 15.78 -5.95 -8.13
CA GLU A 48 15.62 -7.17 -8.92
C GLU A 48 15.64 -6.90 -10.45
N SER A 49 16.58 -6.08 -10.94
CA SER A 49 16.91 -6.06 -12.38
C SER A 49 18.29 -5.46 -12.70
N SER A 50 19.38 -6.12 -12.29
CA SER A 50 20.58 -6.27 -13.15
C SER A 50 21.56 -7.33 -12.65
N THR A 51 21.08 -8.57 -12.49
CA THR A 51 21.94 -9.77 -12.41
C THR A 51 21.70 -10.69 -13.61
N GLN A 52 21.74 -10.16 -14.84
CA GLN A 52 21.94 -11.00 -16.04
C GLN A 52 22.82 -10.27 -17.08
N GLN A 53 24.11 -10.61 -17.00
CA GLN A 53 25.19 -10.55 -18.01
C GLN A 53 25.65 -9.21 -18.59
#